data_AF-A0A0F6HCA9-F1
#
_entry.id   AF-A0A0F6HCA9-F1
#
_cell.length_a   1.000
_cell.length_b   1.000
_cell.length_c   1.000
_cell.angle_alpha   90.00
_cell.angle_beta   90.00
_cell.angle_gamma   90.00
#
_symmetry.space_group_name_H-M   'P 1'
#
loop_
_entity.id
_entity.type
_entity.pdbx_description
1 polymer ?
#
loop_
_entity_poly.entity_id
_entity_poly.type
_entity_poly.pdbx_seq_one_letter_code
_entity_poly.pdbx_strand_id
1 'polypeptide(L)'
;MKALDLPIWKKLFIRKEASNQEIIRFLRETSVFERMKKRTLIEIARMIHVREYQEGETVFRQGEVGAGFYLVYEGSVVIRSVRDGIELDLAHLDRHAFFGELSLFTEERRTASAFALEKTTLLGFFQPDLKEIIETKPRIGIEILMSLSTVIVERLHRTNGLLEKAYFRGKQKNA
;
A
#
# COMPACT_ATOMS: atom_id res chain seq x y z
N MET A 1 25.60 15.61 13.80
CA MET A 1 25.54 15.01 15.15
C MET A 1 24.78 13.68 15.06
N LYS A 2 25.47 12.57 15.34
CA LYS A 2 25.07 11.14 15.48
C LYS A 2 24.27 10.44 14.36
N ALA A 3 24.92 9.42 13.79
CA ALA A 3 24.34 8.36 12.99
C ALA A 3 23.60 7.33 13.88
N LEU A 4 22.28 7.49 14.04
CA LEU A 4 21.32 6.58 14.72
C LEU A 4 19.94 7.13 14.29
N ASP A 5 18.97 6.45 13.68
CA ASP A 5 18.67 5.06 13.38
C ASP A 5 18.16 5.00 11.93
N LEU A 6 18.74 4.14 11.07
CA LEU A 6 18.10 3.86 9.79
C LEU A 6 16.72 3.24 10.08
N PRO A 7 15.63 3.73 9.47
CA PRO A 7 14.32 3.17 9.72
C PRO A 7 14.29 1.67 9.50
N ILE A 8 13.50 0.94 10.31
CA ILE A 8 13.44 -0.53 10.31
C ILE A 8 13.29 -1.10 8.90
N TRP A 9 12.53 -0.44 8.03
CA TRP A 9 12.37 -0.86 6.64
C TRP A 9 13.71 -0.91 5.89
N LYS A 10 14.63 0.06 6.01
CA LYS A 10 15.93 -0.01 5.33
C LYS A 10 16.77 -1.25 5.67
N LYS A 11 16.49 -1.93 6.80
CA LYS A 11 17.13 -3.20 7.19
C LYS A 11 16.36 -4.43 6.70
N LEU A 12 15.04 -4.32 6.49
CA LEU A 12 14.16 -5.40 6.04
C LEU A 12 14.07 -5.52 4.51
N PHE A 13 14.34 -4.43 3.77
CA PHE A 13 14.31 -4.41 2.31
C PHE A 13 15.75 -4.55 1.77
N ILE A 14 16.20 -5.79 1.54
CA ILE A 14 17.47 -6.06 0.86
C ILE A 14 17.22 -5.93 -0.64
N ARG A 15 17.82 -4.91 -1.27
CA ARG A 15 17.72 -4.73 -2.72
C ARG A 15 18.42 -5.90 -3.44
N LYS A 16 17.63 -6.83 -3.97
CA LYS A 16 18.08 -7.78 -4.99
C LYS A 16 17.06 -7.86 -6.14
N GLU A 17 17.57 -7.59 -7.35
CA GLU A 17 17.12 -8.10 -8.66
C GLU A 17 15.75 -7.69 -9.26
N ALA A 18 15.33 -6.43 -9.12
CA ALA A 18 14.49 -5.82 -10.16
C ALA A 18 15.18 -4.57 -10.70
N SER A 19 15.41 -4.54 -12.01
CA SER A 19 15.91 -3.34 -12.67
C SER A 19 14.88 -2.21 -12.51
N ASN A 20 15.36 -0.96 -12.41
CA ASN A 20 14.44 0.18 -12.36
C ASN A 20 13.49 0.20 -13.57
N GLN A 21 13.87 -0.38 -14.72
CA GLN A 21 13.01 -0.48 -15.90
C GLN A 21 11.82 -1.43 -15.68
N GLU A 22 12.04 -2.58 -15.04
CA GLU A 22 10.97 -3.53 -14.69
C GLU A 22 10.02 -2.94 -13.67
N ILE A 23 10.55 -2.26 -12.64
CA ILE A 23 9.73 -1.55 -11.66
C ILE A 23 8.89 -0.48 -12.37
N ILE A 24 9.48 0.34 -13.25
CA ILE A 24 8.72 1.37 -13.99
C ILE A 24 7.61 0.74 -14.85
N ARG A 25 7.87 -0.40 -15.49
CA ARG A 25 6.87 -1.11 -16.28
C ARG A 25 5.72 -1.60 -15.38
N PHE A 26 6.06 -2.27 -14.29
CA PHE A 26 5.09 -2.73 -13.30
C PHE A 26 4.26 -1.58 -12.72
N LEU A 27 4.88 -0.46 -12.34
CA LEU A 27 4.15 0.68 -11.78
C LEU A 27 3.07 1.17 -12.76
N ARG A 28 3.34 1.23 -14.07
CA ARG A 28 2.33 1.61 -15.08
C ARG A 28 1.12 0.68 -15.13
N GLU A 29 1.24 -0.56 -14.66
CA GLU A 29 0.16 -1.55 -14.66
C GLU A 29 -0.72 -1.43 -13.41
N THR A 30 -0.33 -0.59 -12.43
CA THR A 30 -1.10 -0.36 -11.20
C THR A 30 -2.01 0.86 -11.34
N SER A 31 -3.22 0.78 -10.79
CA SER A 31 -4.22 1.87 -10.87
C SER A 31 -3.73 3.20 -10.30
N VAL A 32 -2.84 3.16 -9.30
CA VAL A 32 -2.29 4.35 -8.65
C VAL A 32 -1.22 5.07 -9.49
N PHE A 33 -0.57 4.40 -10.43
CA PHE A 33 0.55 5.00 -11.20
C PHE A 33 0.34 4.99 -12.72
N GLU A 34 -0.74 4.39 -13.23
CA GLU A 34 -0.99 4.21 -14.67
C GLU A 34 -0.92 5.52 -15.50
N ARG A 35 -1.35 6.66 -14.91
CA ARG A 35 -1.43 7.97 -15.59
C ARG A 35 -0.23 8.88 -15.34
N MET A 36 0.76 8.42 -14.57
CA MET A 36 1.90 9.26 -14.22
C MET A 36 2.90 9.38 -15.37
N LYS A 37 3.53 10.55 -15.45
CA LYS A 37 4.60 10.85 -16.38
C LYS A 37 5.79 9.94 -16.11
N LYS A 38 6.48 9.53 -17.18
CA LYS A 38 7.66 8.66 -17.10
C LYS A 38 8.72 9.16 -16.11
N ARG A 39 8.96 10.47 -16.07
CA ARG A 39 9.90 11.10 -15.12
C ARG A 39 9.53 10.85 -13.65
N THR A 40 8.24 10.87 -13.34
CA THR A 40 7.71 10.66 -11.99
C THR A 40 7.86 9.20 -11.60
N LEU A 41 7.55 8.27 -12.51
CA LEU A 41 7.79 6.84 -12.31
C LEU A 41 9.27 6.50 -12.08
N ILE A 42 10.19 7.19 -12.78
CA ILE A 42 11.64 7.01 -12.58
C ILE A 42 12.05 7.38 -11.15
N GLU A 43 11.51 8.47 -10.60
CA GLU A 43 11.81 8.90 -9.23
C GLU A 43 11.21 7.95 -8.19
N ILE A 44 9.95 7.53 -8.38
CA ILE A 44 9.31 6.55 -7.50
C ILE A 44 10.08 5.23 -7.50
N ALA A 45 10.47 4.73 -8.69
CA ALA A 45 11.22 3.48 -8.81
C ALA A 45 12.59 3.52 -8.12
N ARG A 46 13.19 4.70 -7.94
CA ARG A 46 14.45 4.86 -7.19
C ARG A 46 14.26 4.80 -5.68
N MET A 47 13.07 5.14 -5.20
CA MET A 47 12.74 5.19 -3.77
C MET A 47 11.94 3.97 -3.30
N ILE A 48 11.47 3.14 -4.21
CA ILE A 48 10.79 1.89 -3.87
C ILE A 48 11.75 0.91 -3.22
N HIS A 49 11.24 0.22 -2.21
CA HIS A 49 11.93 -0.82 -1.48
C HIS A 49 11.30 -2.18 -1.81
N VAL A 50 12.11 -3.22 -2.06
CA VAL A 50 11.63 -4.57 -2.44
C VAL A 50 11.90 -5.56 -1.31
N ARG A 51 10.88 -6.33 -0.92
CA ARG A 51 11.01 -7.39 0.08
C ARG A 51 10.19 -8.61 -0.33
N GLU A 52 10.81 -9.76 -0.19
CA GLU A 52 10.15 -11.06 -0.30
C GLU A 52 9.62 -11.49 1.07
N TYR A 53 8.47 -12.13 1.06
CA TYR A 53 7.78 -12.70 2.20
C TYR A 53 7.50 -14.18 1.92
N GLN A 54 7.61 -15.01 2.95
CA GLN A 54 7.20 -16.41 2.89
C GLN A 54 5.69 -16.55 3.11
N GLU A 55 5.12 -17.70 2.75
CA GLU A 55 3.73 -18.03 3.05
C GLU A 55 3.43 -17.88 4.55
N GLY A 56 2.32 -17.20 4.88
CA GLY A 56 1.90 -16.91 6.24
C GLY A 56 2.70 -15.79 6.93
N GLU A 57 3.75 -15.26 6.31
CA GLU A 57 4.56 -14.20 6.90
C GLU A 57 3.73 -12.91 7.05
N THR A 58 3.86 -12.27 8.21
CA THR A 58 3.18 -11.01 8.51
C THR A 58 3.88 -9.84 7.81
N VAL A 59 3.13 -9.09 7.02
CA VAL A 59 3.59 -7.82 6.41
C VAL A 59 3.54 -6.69 7.43
N PHE A 60 2.39 -6.54 8.10
CA PHE A 60 2.19 -5.67 9.27
C PHE A 60 0.99 -6.16 10.07
N ARG A 61 0.92 -5.77 11.35
CA ARG A 61 -0.23 -6.10 12.22
C ARG A 61 -1.15 -4.91 12.45
N GLN A 62 -2.43 -5.21 12.65
CA GLN A 62 -3.39 -4.26 13.17
C GLN A 62 -2.86 -3.63 14.47
N GLY A 63 -3.03 -2.32 14.61
CA GLY A 63 -2.52 -1.56 15.74
C GLY A 63 -1.05 -1.15 15.63
N GLU A 64 -0.26 -1.68 14.69
CA GLU A 64 1.11 -1.19 14.48
C GLU A 64 1.11 0.21 13.88
N VAL A 65 2.17 0.98 14.13
CA VAL A 65 2.39 2.25 13.44
C VAL A 65 2.72 1.93 11.99
N GLY A 66 1.88 2.40 11.07
CA GLY A 66 2.19 2.29 9.66
C GLY A 66 3.08 3.42 9.20
N ALA A 67 3.88 3.17 8.16
CA ALA A 67 4.83 4.16 7.64
C ALA A 67 4.73 4.35 6.11
N GLY A 68 3.76 3.72 5.44
CA GLY A 68 3.71 3.71 3.98
C GLY A 68 2.75 2.67 3.43
N PHE A 69 2.74 2.57 2.09
CA PHE A 69 1.92 1.62 1.33
C PHE A 69 2.77 0.52 0.71
N TYR A 70 2.06 -0.48 0.19
CA TYR A 70 2.63 -1.62 -0.52
C TYR A 70 1.91 -1.86 -1.85
N LEU A 71 2.67 -2.42 -2.80
CA LEU A 71 2.16 -3.01 -4.04
C LEU A 71 2.53 -4.48 -4.07
N VAL A 72 1.59 -5.32 -4.49
CA VAL A 72 1.88 -6.75 -4.73
C VAL A 72 2.57 -6.90 -6.08
N TYR A 73 3.88 -7.12 -6.07
CA TYR A 73 4.67 -7.34 -7.28
C TYR A 73 4.46 -8.75 -7.83
N GLU A 74 4.41 -9.74 -6.94
CA GLU A 74 4.20 -11.15 -7.24
C GLU A 74 3.63 -11.84 -5.99
N GLY A 75 2.84 -12.90 -6.19
CA GLY A 75 2.11 -13.59 -5.13
C GLY A 75 0.82 -12.88 -4.73
N SER A 76 0.41 -13.09 -3.48
CA SER A 76 -0.85 -12.59 -2.94
C SER A 76 -0.80 -12.29 -1.44
N VAL A 77 -1.70 -11.41 -0.98
CA VAL A 77 -1.83 -10.92 0.40
C VAL A 77 -3.28 -10.96 0.85
N VAL A 78 -3.53 -11.34 2.10
CA VAL A 78 -4.84 -11.16 2.75
C VAL A 78 -4.79 -10.00 3.74
N ILE A 79 -5.84 -9.17 3.72
CA ILE A 79 -6.08 -8.13 4.72
C ILE A 79 -7.11 -8.65 5.71
N ARG A 80 -6.72 -8.75 6.98
CA ARG A 80 -7.55 -9.34 8.04
C ARG A 80 -7.73 -8.36 9.20
N SER A 81 -8.98 -8.11 9.56
CA SER A 81 -9.31 -7.37 10.79
C SER A 81 -9.65 -8.35 11.89
N VAL A 82 -9.26 -8.02 13.13
CA VAL A 82 -9.68 -8.72 14.34
C VAL A 82 -10.48 -7.76 15.21
N ARG A 83 -11.72 -8.12 15.55
CA ARG A 83 -12.58 -7.38 16.49
C ARG A 83 -13.32 -8.36 17.38
N ASP A 84 -13.29 -8.13 18.68
CA ASP A 84 -13.98 -8.96 19.69
C ASP A 84 -13.66 -10.46 19.58
N GLY A 85 -12.40 -10.79 19.23
CA GLY A 85 -11.94 -12.16 19.02
C GLY A 85 -12.36 -12.80 17.68
N ILE A 86 -13.10 -12.07 16.84
CA ILE A 86 -13.54 -12.53 15.53
C ILE A 86 -12.57 -12.03 14.46
N GLU A 87 -12.00 -12.96 13.71
CA GLU A 87 -11.21 -12.68 12.52
C GLU A 87 -12.11 -12.53 11.29
N LEU A 88 -11.89 -11.47 10.52
CA LEU A 88 -12.60 -11.20 9.28
C LEU A 88 -11.60 -10.83 8.18
N ASP A 89 -11.56 -11.63 7.11
CA ASP A 89 -10.83 -11.30 5.90
C ASP A 89 -11.59 -10.22 5.12
N LEU A 90 -11.01 -9.03 5.08
CA LEU A 90 -11.59 -7.85 4.42
C LEU A 90 -11.32 -7.84 2.92
N ALA A 91 -10.17 -8.36 2.50
CA ALA A 91 -9.76 -8.40 1.10
C ALA A 91 -8.68 -9.45 0.84
N HIS A 92 -8.72 -10.05 -0.34
CA HIS A 92 -7.64 -10.82 -0.94
C HIS A 92 -7.06 -9.98 -2.08
N LEU A 93 -5.74 -9.84 -2.09
CA LEU A 93 -5.02 -8.88 -2.92
C LEU A 93 -3.95 -9.61 -3.73
N ASP A 94 -4.15 -9.64 -5.03
CA ASP A 94 -3.22 -10.27 -5.98
C ASP A 94 -2.27 -9.25 -6.59
N ARG A 95 -1.43 -9.70 -7.53
CA ARG A 95 -0.53 -8.86 -8.32
C ARG A 95 -1.19 -7.55 -8.80
N HIS A 96 -0.43 -6.46 -8.70
CA HIS A 96 -0.84 -5.06 -8.97
C HIS A 96 -1.73 -4.41 -7.91
N ALA A 97 -2.19 -5.15 -6.89
CA ALA A 97 -2.96 -4.56 -5.81
C ALA A 97 -2.13 -3.57 -4.98
N PHE A 98 -2.76 -2.45 -4.64
CA PHE A 98 -2.23 -1.37 -3.81
C PHE A 98 -2.91 -1.39 -2.44
N PHE A 99 -2.16 -1.30 -1.34
CA PHE A 99 -2.75 -1.36 0.00
C PHE A 99 -1.89 -0.71 1.09
N GLY A 100 -2.51 -0.45 2.26
CA GLY A 100 -1.83 0.12 3.41
C GLY A 100 -1.59 1.63 3.29
N GLU A 101 -2.28 2.32 2.40
CA GLU A 101 -2.05 3.71 2.03
C GLU A 101 -2.40 4.74 3.10
N LEU A 102 -3.28 4.40 4.04
CA LEU A 102 -3.75 5.33 5.05
C LEU A 102 -2.60 5.93 5.87
N SER A 103 -1.65 5.08 6.26
CA SER A 103 -0.48 5.49 7.05
C SER A 103 0.54 6.33 6.28
N LEU A 104 0.31 6.60 4.99
CA LEU A 104 1.08 7.59 4.24
C LEU A 104 0.64 9.01 4.63
N PHE A 105 -0.66 9.20 4.90
CA PHE A 105 -1.29 10.51 5.09
C PHE A 105 -1.65 10.82 6.54
N THR A 106 -1.90 9.79 7.34
CA THR A 106 -2.31 9.94 8.74
C THR A 106 -1.27 9.32 9.66
N GLU A 107 -1.23 9.78 10.91
CA GLU A 107 -0.46 9.15 11.98
C GLU A 107 -1.22 7.97 12.62
N GLU A 108 -2.29 7.51 11.98
CA GLU A 108 -3.11 6.43 12.50
C GLU A 108 -2.41 5.08 12.41
N ARG A 109 -2.71 4.23 13.39
CA ARG A 109 -2.28 2.84 13.43
C ARG A 109 -2.98 2.02 12.35
N ARG A 110 -2.35 0.92 11.94
CA ARG A 110 -2.91 -0.03 10.97
C ARG A 110 -4.29 -0.50 11.45
N THR A 111 -5.31 -0.34 10.61
CA THR A 111 -6.71 -0.71 10.92
C THR A 111 -6.98 -2.20 10.78
N ALA A 112 -6.11 -2.93 10.09
CA ALA A 112 -6.13 -4.37 9.87
C ALA A 112 -4.69 -4.89 9.75
N SER A 113 -4.51 -6.20 9.85
CA SER A 113 -3.26 -6.91 9.57
C SER A 113 -3.17 -7.30 8.10
N ALA A 114 -1.95 -7.48 7.61
CA ALA A 114 -1.68 -8.01 6.27
C ALA A 114 -0.73 -9.20 6.36
N PHE A 115 -1.07 -10.29 5.66
CA PHE A 115 -0.30 -11.54 5.65
C PHE A 115 -0.09 -12.01 4.21
N ALA A 116 1.10 -12.52 3.91
CA ALA A 116 1.35 -13.19 2.63
C ALA A 116 0.61 -14.54 2.61
N LEU A 117 -0.12 -14.81 1.53
CA LEU A 117 -0.84 -16.08 1.34
C LEU A 117 0.01 -17.16 0.67
N GLU A 118 1.13 -16.77 0.10
CA GLU A 118 2.11 -17.62 -0.58
C GLU A 118 3.47 -16.90 -0.56
N LYS A 119 4.47 -17.39 -1.32
CA LYS A 119 5.68 -16.61 -1.54
C LYS A 119 5.33 -15.32 -2.28
N THR A 120 5.50 -14.18 -1.61
CA THR A 120 5.02 -12.88 -2.09
C THR A 120 6.13 -11.84 -2.11
N THR A 121 6.24 -11.12 -3.21
CA THR A 121 7.16 -9.97 -3.34
C THR A 121 6.35 -8.69 -3.28
N LEU A 122 6.72 -7.79 -2.36
CA LEU A 122 6.08 -6.48 -2.22
C LEU A 122 7.05 -5.35 -2.55
N LEU A 123 6.51 -4.32 -3.22
CA LEU A 123 7.16 -3.02 -3.34
C LEU A 123 6.59 -2.10 -2.27
N GLY A 124 7.45 -1.61 -1.37
CA GLY A 124 7.11 -0.65 -0.33
C GLY A 124 7.54 0.78 -0.70
N PHE A 125 6.71 1.75 -0.34
CA PHE A 125 7.03 3.17 -0.44
C PHE A 125 6.53 3.90 0.81
N PHE A 126 7.41 4.65 1.44
CA PHE A 126 7.19 5.13 2.81
C PHE A 126 7.03 6.64 2.88
N GLN A 127 6.39 7.11 3.95
CA GLN A 127 6.10 8.52 4.18
C GLN A 127 7.37 9.40 4.16
N PRO A 128 8.52 8.98 4.71
CA PRO A 128 9.74 9.78 4.57
C PRO A 128 10.19 9.95 3.12
N ASP A 129 10.02 8.92 2.27
CA ASP A 129 10.34 9.00 0.84
C ASP A 129 9.39 10.00 0.14
N LEU A 130 8.10 10.00 0.50
CA LEU A 130 7.13 10.98 -0.01
C LEU A 130 7.48 12.42 0.41
N LYS A 131 7.80 12.62 1.70
CA LYS A 131 8.17 13.94 2.25
C LYS A 131 9.41 14.48 1.53
N GLU A 132 10.42 13.65 1.34
CA GLU A 132 11.63 14.01 0.59
C GLU A 132 11.31 14.43 -0.86
N ILE A 133 10.42 13.72 -1.57
CA ILE A 133 10.00 14.13 -2.93
C ILE A 133 9.25 15.46 -2.91
N ILE A 134 8.35 15.67 -1.95
CA ILE A 134 7.57 16.92 -1.87
C ILE A 134 8.50 18.11 -1.66
N GLU A 135 9.51 17.97 -0.81
CA GLU A 135 10.49 19.02 -0.53
C GLU A 135 11.46 19.26 -1.69
N THR A 136 12.01 18.19 -2.26
CA THR A 136 13.09 18.31 -3.27
C THR A 136 12.57 18.45 -4.69
N LYS A 137 11.40 17.87 -5.00
CA LYS A 137 10.80 17.83 -6.35
C LYS A 137 9.28 18.09 -6.28
N PRO A 138 8.82 19.29 -5.88
CA PRO A 138 7.41 19.56 -5.57
C PRO A 138 6.43 19.19 -6.69
N ARG A 139 6.79 19.42 -7.96
CA ARG A 139 5.94 19.06 -9.11
C ARG A 139 5.68 17.55 -9.22
N ILE A 140 6.65 16.73 -8.81
CA ILE A 140 6.51 15.26 -8.77
C ILE A 140 5.69 14.86 -7.54
N GLY A 141 5.95 15.49 -6.39
CA GLY A 141 5.15 15.29 -5.18
C GLY A 141 3.66 15.55 -5.41
N ILE A 142 3.32 16.67 -6.04
CA ILE A 142 1.93 17.01 -6.40
C ILE A 142 1.32 15.93 -7.30
N GLU A 143 2.05 15.44 -8.31
CA GLU A 143 1.55 14.38 -9.19
C GLU A 143 1.24 13.09 -8.43
N ILE A 144 2.11 12.71 -7.48
CA ILE A 144 1.90 11.55 -6.60
C ILE A 144 0.67 11.75 -5.72
N LEU A 145 0.58 12.89 -5.04
CA LEU A 145 -0.53 13.22 -4.14
C LEU A 145 -1.88 13.23 -4.87
N MET A 146 -1.92 13.80 -6.08
CA MET A 146 -3.14 13.83 -6.89
C MET A 146 -3.59 12.42 -7.30
N SER A 147 -2.66 11.56 -7.71
CA SER A 147 -3.00 10.19 -8.09
C SER A 147 -3.49 9.35 -6.91
N LEU A 148 -2.83 9.48 -5.75
CA LEU A 148 -3.26 8.82 -4.52
C LEU A 148 -4.63 9.32 -4.07
N SER A 149 -4.90 10.62 -4.20
CA SER A 149 -6.21 11.20 -3.91
C SER A 149 -7.30 10.58 -4.78
N THR A 150 -7.06 10.40 -6.08
CA THR A 150 -8.01 9.75 -6.98
C THR A 150 -8.34 8.33 -6.54
N VAL A 151 -7.32 7.52 -6.18
CA VAL A 151 -7.54 6.14 -5.71
C VAL A 151 -8.35 6.11 -4.41
N ILE A 152 -8.06 7.01 -3.47
CA ILE A 152 -8.80 7.09 -2.19
C ILE A 152 -10.27 7.46 -2.45
N VAL A 153 -10.53 8.43 -3.33
CA VAL A 153 -11.89 8.83 -3.71
C VAL A 153 -12.66 7.66 -4.33
N GLU A 154 -12.04 6.92 -5.25
CA GLU A 154 -12.65 5.71 -5.85
C GLU A 154 -13.00 4.65 -4.81
N ARG A 155 -12.08 4.41 -3.85
CA ARG A 155 -12.31 3.47 -2.74
C ARG A 155 -13.42 3.91 -1.81
N LEU A 156 -13.50 5.20 -1.50
CA LEU A 156 -14.56 5.77 -0.67
C LEU A 156 -15.93 5.58 -1.34
N HIS A 157 -16.05 5.93 -2.62
CA HIS A 157 -17.29 5.71 -3.38
C HIS A 157 -17.69 4.23 -3.42
N ARG A 158 -16.73 3.33 -3.66
CA ARG A 158 -17.00 1.89 -3.65
C ARG A 158 -17.49 1.41 -2.28
N THR A 159 -16.86 1.87 -1.20
CA THR A 159 -17.23 1.51 0.17
C THR A 159 -18.64 2.02 0.51
N ASN A 160 -18.94 3.28 0.17
CA ASN A 160 -20.28 3.85 0.37
C ASN A 160 -21.35 3.04 -0.37
N GLY A 161 -21.10 2.64 -1.63
CA GLY A 161 -22.03 1.81 -2.39
C GLY A 161 -22.22 0.40 -1.80
N LEU A 162 -21.19 -0.17 -1.15
CA LEU A 162 -21.33 -1.45 -0.43
C LEU A 162 -22.16 -1.29 0.85
N LEU A 163 -21.96 -0.20 1.59
CA LEU A 163 -22.74 0.12 2.79
C LEU A 163 -24.23 0.30 2.47
N GLU A 164 -24.55 1.05 1.41
CA GLU A 164 -25.93 1.20 0.93
C GLU A 164 -26.58 -0.15 0.61
N LYS A 165 -25.88 -0.99 -0.17
CA LYS A 165 -26.36 -2.34 -0.51
C LYS A 165 -26.59 -3.21 0.73
N ALA A 166 -25.68 -3.15 1.71
CA ALA A 166 -25.81 -3.90 2.95
C ALA A 166 -27.02 -3.43 3.78
N TYR A 167 -27.22 -2.11 3.88
CA TYR A 167 -28.35 -1.52 4.58
C TYR A 167 -29.70 -1.97 4.00
N PHE A 168 -29.86 -1.88 2.67
CA PHE A 168 -31.12 -2.28 2.03
C PHE A 168 -31.36 -3.80 2.08
N ARG A 169 -30.31 -4.63 2.00
CA ARG A 169 -30.44 -6.09 2.22
C ARG A 169 -30.88 -6.42 3.64
N GLY A 170 -30.40 -5.69 4.64
CA GLY A 170 -30.82 -5.86 6.03
C GLY A 170 -32.30 -5.52 6.24
N LYS A 171 -32.78 -4.44 5.63
CA LYS A 171 -34.21 -4.08 5.67
C LYS A 171 -35.10 -5.11 5.00
N GLN A 172 -34.69 -5.67 3.86
CA GLN A 172 -35.48 -6.69 3.14
C GLN A 172 -35.55 -8.04 3.86
N LYS A 173 -34.58 -8.38 4.72
CA LYS A 173 -34.61 -9.62 5.52
C LYS A 173 -35.46 -9.51 6.80
N ASN A 174 -35.75 -8.28 7.22
CA ASN A 174 -36.50 -7.97 8.45
C ASN A 174 -37.94 -7.49 8.17
N ALA A 175 -38.39 -7.58 6.92
CA ALA A 175 -39.75 -7.27 6.46
C ALA A 175 -40.41 -8.56 5.98
#